data_AF-A0A2X3UU18-F1
#
_entry.id   AF-A0A2X3UU18-F1
#
_cell.length_a   1.000
_cell.length_b   1.000
_cell.length_c   1.000
_cell.angle_alpha   90.00
_cell.angle_beta   90.00
_cell.angle_gamma   90.00
#
_symmetry.space_group_name_H-M   'P 1'
#
loop_
_entity.id
_entity.type
_entity.pdbx_description
1 polymer ?
#
loop_
_entity_poly.entity_id
_entity_poly.type
_entity_poly.pdbx_seq_one_letter_code
_entity_poly.pdbx_strand_id
1 'polypeptide(L)'
;MCKRSEFYKDLPNYRRLHSTMLLNCYIISIERDEYIDALYFEKQLNHSCFTETEIYEKLVFYYSKNLYELKKNRSNKAILEMKKCIAAMKLANSENLAIKFENHLSGVLKM
;
A
#
# COMPACT_ATOMS: atom_id res chain seq x y z
N MET A 1 -5.69 -5.06 37.13
CA MET A 1 -6.51 -4.10 36.35
C MET A 1 -5.57 -3.29 35.47
N CYS A 2 -5.58 -3.48 34.15
CA CYS A 2 -4.85 -2.57 33.24
C CYS A 2 -5.33 -1.15 33.48
N LYS A 3 -4.43 -0.22 33.76
CA LYS A 3 -4.80 1.19 33.85
C LYS A 3 -5.27 1.61 32.46
N ARG A 4 -6.45 2.25 32.36
CA ARG A 4 -7.04 2.69 31.09
C ARG A 4 -6.03 3.43 30.18
N SER A 5 -5.06 4.13 30.77
CA SER A 5 -3.97 4.80 30.05
C SER A 5 -3.01 3.87 29.31
N GLU A 6 -2.77 2.64 29.77
CA GLU A 6 -1.94 1.65 29.07
C GLU A 6 -2.65 1.12 27.83
N PHE A 7 -3.96 0.87 27.90
CA PHE A 7 -4.75 0.42 26.76
C PHE A 7 -4.77 1.43 25.59
N TYR A 8 -4.91 2.72 25.90
CA TYR A 8 -4.94 3.76 24.85
C TYR A 8 -3.56 4.06 24.25
N LYS A 9 -2.46 3.73 24.94
CA LYS A 9 -1.10 3.92 24.39
C LYS A 9 -0.83 3.01 23.20
N ASP A 10 -1.37 1.80 23.20
CA ASP A 10 -1.11 0.80 22.16
C ASP A 10 -2.10 0.87 20.99
N LEU A 11 -3.24 1.55 21.18
CA LEU A 11 -4.28 1.68 20.16
C LEU A 11 -3.76 2.18 18.79
N PRO A 12 -2.87 3.20 18.72
CA PRO A 12 -2.29 3.65 17.46
C PRO A 12 -1.39 2.60 16.81
N ASN A 13 -0.65 1.83 17.61
CA ASN A 13 0.24 0.76 17.12
C ASN A 13 -0.57 -0.38 16.52
N TYR A 14 -1.65 -0.80 17.19
CA TYR A 14 -2.56 -1.82 16.67
C TYR A 14 -3.24 -1.37 15.39
N ARG A 15 -3.68 -0.11 15.31
CA ARG A 15 -4.24 0.46 14.08
C ARG A 15 -3.24 0.39 12.94
N ARG A 16 -1.98 0.79 13.19
CA ARG A 16 -0.93 0.79 12.16
C ARG A 16 -0.58 -0.63 11.70
N LEU A 17 -0.51 -1.59 12.62
CA LEU A 17 -0.31 -2.99 12.29
C LEU A 17 -1.47 -3.53 11.44
N HIS A 18 -2.70 -3.23 11.83
CA HIS A 18 -3.90 -3.63 11.10
C HIS A 18 -3.91 -3.05 9.67
N SER A 19 -3.62 -1.75 9.51
CA SER A 19 -3.53 -1.14 8.18
C SER A 19 -2.40 -1.72 7.33
N THR A 20 -1.25 -2.04 7.93
CA THR A 20 -0.13 -2.70 7.22
C THR A 20 -0.54 -4.10 6.74
N MET A 21 -1.26 -4.85 7.58
CA MET A 21 -1.77 -6.17 7.22
C MET A 21 -2.78 -6.08 6.06
N LEU A 22 -3.73 -5.14 6.14
CA LEU A 22 -4.69 -4.90 5.06
C LEU A 22 -4.01 -4.49 3.74
N LEU A 23 -2.97 -3.65 3.80
CA LEU A 23 -2.18 -3.28 2.62
C LEU A 23 -1.49 -4.47 1.98
N ASN A 24 -0.87 -5.33 2.79
CA ASN A 24 -0.20 -6.53 2.30
C ASN A 24 -1.21 -7.50 1.67
N CYS A 25 -2.37 -7.73 2.32
CA CYS A 25 -3.44 -8.54 1.76
C CYS A 25 -3.94 -7.99 0.43
N TYR A 26 -4.14 -6.67 0.34
CA TYR A 26 -4.55 -6.01 -0.90
C TYR A 26 -3.55 -6.25 -2.04
N ILE A 27 -2.25 -6.04 -1.79
CA ILE A 27 -1.20 -6.25 -2.79
C ILE A 27 -1.17 -7.71 -3.25
N ILE A 28 -1.17 -8.66 -2.32
CA ILE A 28 -1.12 -10.10 -2.63
C ILE A 28 -2.33 -10.53 -3.47
N SER A 29 -3.53 -10.06 -3.12
CA SER A 29 -4.73 -10.38 -3.89
C SER A 29 -4.65 -9.83 -5.33
N ILE A 30 -4.07 -8.64 -5.53
CA ILE A 30 -3.83 -8.10 -6.87
C ILE A 30 -2.80 -8.96 -7.63
N GLU A 31 -1.68 -9.30 -6.98
CA GLU A 31 -0.62 -10.12 -7.57
C GLU A 31 -1.14 -11.49 -8.02
N ARG A 32 -2.09 -12.08 -7.29
CA ARG A 32 -2.75 -13.36 -7.58
C ARG A 32 -3.96 -13.27 -8.50
N ASP A 33 -4.31 -12.07 -8.98
CA ASP A 33 -5.50 -11.82 -9.80
C ASP A 33 -6.84 -12.16 -9.08
N GLU A 34 -6.83 -12.17 -7.74
CA GLU A 34 -8.00 -12.33 -6.86
C GLU A 34 -8.74 -10.98 -6.70
N TYR A 35 -9.34 -10.48 -7.79
CA TYR A 35 -9.86 -9.10 -7.82
C TYR A 35 -11.05 -8.82 -6.90
N ILE A 36 -11.84 -9.83 -6.54
CA ILE A 36 -12.96 -9.66 -5.59
C ILE A 36 -12.41 -9.37 -4.19
N ASP A 37 -11.40 -10.13 -3.76
CA ASP A 37 -10.74 -9.94 -2.48
C ASP A 37 -9.96 -8.62 -2.46
N ALA A 38 -9.28 -8.28 -3.57
CA ALA A 38 -8.62 -6.99 -3.71
C ALA A 38 -9.62 -5.82 -3.51
N LEU A 39 -10.81 -5.88 -4.13
CA LEU A 39 -11.84 -4.85 -3.94
C LEU A 39 -12.37 -4.81 -2.50
N TYR A 40 -12.46 -5.96 -1.82
CA TYR A 40 -12.81 -6.01 -0.40
C TYR A 40 -11.77 -5.27 0.44
N PHE A 41 -10.48 -5.58 0.27
CA PHE A 41 -9.41 -4.92 1.03
C PHE A 41 -9.28 -3.44 0.69
N GLU A 42 -9.47 -3.05 -0.58
CA GLU A 42 -9.49 -1.62 -0.96
C GLU A 42 -10.60 -0.87 -0.23
N LYS A 43 -11.80 -1.45 -0.14
CA LYS A 43 -12.88 -0.86 0.66
C LYS A 43 -12.46 -0.70 2.12
N GLN A 44 -11.88 -1.72 2.74
CA GLN A 44 -11.41 -1.63 4.14
C GLN A 44 -10.33 -0.55 4.31
N LEU A 45 -9.39 -0.46 3.37
CA LEU A 45 -8.32 0.53 3.39
C LEU A 45 -8.84 1.96 3.22
N ASN A 46 -9.86 2.18 2.38
CA ASN A 46 -10.50 3.50 2.27
C ASN A 46 -11.18 3.94 3.57
N HIS A 47 -11.63 3.00 4.42
CA HIS A 47 -12.18 3.30 5.75
C HIS A 47 -11.11 3.44 6.84
N SER A 48 -9.85 3.05 6.57
CA SER A 48 -8.80 2.99 7.59
C SER A 48 -8.22 4.36 8.00
N CYS A 49 -8.73 5.47 7.44
CA CYS A 49 -8.47 6.86 7.84
C CYS A 49 -6.98 7.15 8.10
N PHE A 50 -6.12 6.95 7.09
CA PHE A 50 -4.72 7.33 7.18
C PHE A 50 -4.55 8.82 7.51
N THR A 51 -3.89 9.10 8.63
CA THR A 51 -3.53 10.45 9.07
C THR A 51 -2.56 11.09 8.09
N GLU A 52 -2.40 12.42 8.15
CA GLU A 52 -1.52 13.16 7.25
C GLU A 52 -0.06 12.66 7.29
N THR A 53 0.41 12.25 8.47
CA THR A 53 1.78 11.79 8.71
C THR A 53 2.02 10.32 8.33
N GLU A 54 0.98 9.55 8.02
CA GLU A 54 1.07 8.16 7.53
C GLU A 54 1.39 8.13 6.01
N ILE A 55 2.47 8.82 5.65
CA ILE A 55 2.90 9.04 4.25
C ILE A 55 3.28 7.71 3.60
N TYR A 56 3.97 6.82 4.33
CA TYR A 56 4.35 5.51 3.83
C TYR A 56 3.13 4.70 3.41
N GLU A 57 2.15 4.55 4.31
CA GLU A 57 0.95 3.76 4.07
C GLU A 57 0.13 4.35 2.91
N LYS A 58 0.00 5.68 2.84
CA LYS A 58 -0.66 6.37 1.73
C LYS A 58 0.02 6.14 0.39
N LEU A 59 1.35 6.21 0.36
CA LEU A 59 2.14 6.05 -0.86
C LEU A 59 2.06 4.61 -1.38
N VAL A 60 2.18 3.63 -0.47
CA VAL A 60 2.02 2.22 -0.82
C VAL A 60 0.60 1.93 -1.27
N PHE A 61 -0.42 2.47 -0.60
CA PHE A 61 -1.80 2.28 -1.04
C PHE A 61 -2.05 2.85 -2.44
N TYR A 62 -1.53 4.06 -2.71
CA TYR A 62 -1.63 4.68 -4.03
C TYR A 62 -0.90 3.88 -5.11
N TYR A 63 0.29 3.36 -4.81
CA TYR A 63 1.00 2.43 -5.69
C TYR A 63 0.14 1.19 -5.99
N SER A 64 -0.44 0.55 -4.96
CA SER A 64 -1.24 -0.66 -5.09
C SER A 64 -2.53 -0.46 -5.88
N LYS A 65 -3.19 0.68 -5.75
CA LYS A 65 -4.35 1.03 -6.59
C LYS A 65 -3.97 1.08 -8.08
N ASN A 66 -2.81 1.66 -8.38
CA ASN A 66 -2.31 1.70 -9.75
C ASN A 66 -1.83 0.31 -10.22
N LEU A 67 -1.29 -0.52 -9.33
CA LEU A 67 -1.00 -1.93 -9.65
C LEU A 67 -2.28 -2.67 -10.09
N TYR A 68 -3.38 -2.48 -9.37
CA TYR A 68 -4.68 -3.06 -9.73
C TYR A 68 -5.16 -2.58 -11.11
N GLU A 69 -5.10 -1.27 -11.37
CA GLU A 69 -5.45 -0.70 -12.67
C GLU A 69 -4.55 -1.21 -13.81
N LEU A 70 -3.26 -1.41 -13.53
CA LEU A 70 -2.32 -1.97 -14.49
C LEU A 70 -2.65 -3.44 -14.80
N LYS A 71 -2.84 -4.29 -13.78
CA LYS A 71 -3.11 -5.72 -14.00
C LYS A 71 -4.48 -5.96 -14.62
N LYS A 72 -5.53 -5.31 -14.10
CA LYS A 72 -6.91 -5.52 -14.54
C LYS A 72 -7.23 -4.85 -15.88
N ASN A 73 -6.81 -3.59 -16.04
CA ASN A 73 -7.22 -2.75 -17.16
C ASN A 73 -6.09 -2.44 -18.15
N ARG A 74 -4.87 -2.97 -17.92
CA ARG A 74 -3.68 -2.72 -18.76
C ARG A 74 -3.41 -1.22 -18.98
N SER A 75 -3.69 -0.42 -17.94
CA SER A 75 -3.58 1.04 -18.01
C SER A 75 -2.12 1.50 -18.00
N ASN A 76 -1.63 2.03 -19.13
CA ASN A 76 -0.30 2.64 -19.21
C ASN A 76 -0.15 3.86 -18.29
N LYS A 77 -1.24 4.58 -18.01
CA LYS A 77 -1.24 5.70 -17.06
C LYS A 77 -0.87 5.23 -15.65
N ALA A 78 -1.29 4.02 -15.26
CA ALA A 78 -1.00 3.46 -13.96
C ALA A 78 0.50 3.23 -13.75
N ILE A 79 1.24 2.84 -14.80
CA ILE A 79 2.71 2.69 -14.76
C ILE A 79 3.37 4.02 -14.37
N LEU A 80 2.89 5.14 -14.93
CA LEU A 80 3.43 6.46 -14.62
C LEU A 80 3.19 6.82 -13.15
N GLU A 81 1.99 6.59 -12.63
CA GLU A 81 1.66 6.87 -11.23
C GLU A 81 2.45 5.98 -10.26
N MET A 82 2.66 4.70 -10.60
CA MET A 82 3.55 3.80 -9.83
C MET A 82 4.99 4.31 -9.79
N LYS A 83 5.52 4.82 -10.92
CA LYS A 83 6.84 5.45 -10.99
C LYS A 83 6.94 6.73 -10.15
N LYS A 84 5.88 7.53 -10.08
CA LYS A 84 5.84 8.71 -9.18
C LYS A 84 5.94 8.30 -7.71
N CYS A 85 5.30 7.20 -7.31
CA CYS A 85 5.43 6.68 -5.94
C CYS A 85 6.88 6.33 -5.62
N ILE A 86 7.54 5.61 -6.52
CA ILE A 86 8.96 5.25 -6.41
C ILE A 86 9.83 6.52 -6.31
N ALA A 87 9.57 7.51 -7.16
CA ALA A 87 10.30 8.78 -7.14
C ALA A 87 10.11 9.52 -5.80
N ALA A 88 8.90 9.50 -5.23
CA ALA A 88 8.65 10.07 -3.91
C ALA A 88 9.41 9.32 -2.79
N MET A 89 9.56 8.00 -2.88
CA MET A 89 10.40 7.23 -1.95
C MET A 89 11.88 7.65 -2.06
N LYS A 90 12.40 7.83 -3.28
CA LYS A 90 13.76 8.33 -3.51
C LYS A 90 13.94 9.75 -2.96
N LEU A 91 12.97 10.63 -3.20
CA LEU A 91 12.98 12.00 -2.69
C LEU A 91 13.02 12.04 -1.15
N ALA A 92 12.35 11.09 -0.50
CA ALA A 92 12.39 10.92 0.94
C ALA A 92 13.65 10.18 1.46
N ASN A 93 14.70 10.03 0.63
CA ASN A 93 15.93 9.28 0.92
C ASN A 93 15.69 7.82 1.36
N SER A 94 14.58 7.21 0.94
CA SER A 94 14.23 5.83 1.26
C SER A 94 14.67 4.87 0.13
N GLU A 95 15.97 4.85 -0.17
CA GLU A 95 16.50 4.20 -1.39
C GLU A 95 16.22 2.70 -1.45
N ASN A 96 16.41 1.98 -0.34
CA ASN A 96 16.11 0.54 -0.27
C ASN A 96 14.64 0.24 -0.54
N LEU A 97 13.74 1.12 -0.08
CA LEU A 97 12.31 0.99 -0.34
C LEU A 97 12.00 1.24 -1.81
N ALA A 98 12.58 2.29 -2.39
CA ALA A 98 12.42 2.61 -3.80
C ALA A 98 12.89 1.44 -4.68
N ILE A 99 14.09 0.89 -4.42
CA ILE A 99 14.64 -0.27 -5.14
C ILE A 99 13.69 -1.47 -5.08
N LYS A 100 13.11 -1.76 -3.90
CA LYS A 100 12.14 -2.85 -3.75
C LYS A 100 10.94 -2.66 -4.68
N PHE A 101 10.37 -1.46 -4.74
CA PHE A 101 9.23 -1.16 -5.60
C PHE A 101 9.60 -1.07 -7.09
N GLU A 102 10.83 -0.64 -7.43
CA GLU A 102 11.34 -0.70 -8.81
C GLU A 102 11.47 -2.13 -9.30
N ASN A 103 12.07 -3.00 -8.49
CA ASN A 103 12.20 -4.42 -8.80
C ASN A 103 10.83 -5.07 -8.98
N HIS A 104 9.90 -4.79 -8.06
CA HIS A 104 8.53 -5.27 -8.16
C HIS A 104 7.83 -4.79 -9.44
N LEU A 105 7.84 -3.49 -9.75
CA LEU A 105 7.26 -2.96 -10.99
C LEU A 105 7.89 -3.59 -12.24
N SER A 106 9.22 -3.75 -12.25
CA SER A 106 9.92 -4.38 -13.37
C SER A 106 9.52 -5.84 -13.57
N GLY A 107 9.24 -6.56 -12.48
CA GLY A 107 8.73 -7.92 -12.52
C GLY A 107 7.33 -7.97 -13.11
N VAL A 108 6.44 -7.09 -12.66
CA VAL A 108 5.06 -6.98 -13.16
C VAL A 108 5.03 -6.65 -14.66
N LEU A 109 5.92 -5.79 -15.15
CA LEU A 109 5.97 -5.41 -16.57
C LEU A 109 6.57 -6.48 -17.50
N LYS A 110 7.23 -7.50 -16.94
CA LYS A 110 7.79 -8.62 -17.72
C LYS A 110 6.81 -9.78 -17.87
N MET A 111 5.72 -9.80 -17.10
CA MET A 111 4.64 -10.80 -17.15
C MET A 111 3.54 -10.38 -18.12
#